data_AF-A0AAU5IJJ9-F1
#
_entry.id   AF-A0AAU5IJJ9-F1
#
_cell.length_a   1.000
_cell.length_b   1.000
_cell.length_c   1.000
_cell.angle_alpha   90.00
_cell.angle_beta   90.00
_cell.angle_gamma   90.00
#
_symmetry.space_group_name_H-M   'P 1'
#
loop_
_entity.id
_entity.type
_entity.pdbx_description
1 polymer ?
#
loop_
_entity_poly.entity_id
_entity_poly.type
_entity_poly.pdbx_seq_one_letter_code
_entity_poly.pdbx_strand_id
1 'polypeptide(L)' 'MDKKNAMRAGAVAAGTTLMMLLMTSPALALTRDDGDDPGTGLSVIDTIGLFVVAPLVLFGVIAGLVMVLDKSKKQA' A
#
# COMPACT_ATOMS: atom_id res chain seq x y z
N MET A 1 19.78 -42.30 13.87
CA MET A 1 18.69 -41.32 14.09
C MET A 1 17.47 -42.02 14.63
N ASP A 2 16.90 -41.54 15.73
CA ASP A 2 15.68 -42.12 16.29
C ASP A 2 14.45 -41.82 15.42
N LYS A 3 13.52 -42.77 15.33
CA LYS A 3 12.26 -42.61 14.57
C LYS A 3 11.47 -41.36 15.00
N LYS A 4 11.56 -40.98 16.28
CA LYS A 4 10.96 -39.75 16.81
C LYS A 4 11.58 -38.48 16.22
N ASN A 5 12.89 -38.48 16.01
CA ASN A 5 13.60 -37.33 15.43
C ASN A 5 13.32 -37.23 13.92
N ALA A 6 13.22 -38.38 13.22
CA ALA A 6 12.79 -38.41 11.83
C ALA A 6 11.35 -37.89 11.64
N MET A 7 10.42 -38.29 12.52
CA MET A 7 9.03 -37.81 12.50
C MET A 7 8.94 -36.30 12.76
N ARG A 8 9.72 -35.77 13.72
CA ARG A 8 9.80 -34.33 14.00
C ARG A 8 10.39 -33.54 12.83
N ALA A 9 11.47 -34.04 12.24
CA ALA A 9 12.08 -33.42 11.07
C ALA A 9 11.12 -33.41 9.88
N GLY A 10 10.38 -34.50 9.64
CA GLY A 10 9.37 -34.59 8.59
C GLY A 10 8.20 -33.63 8.80
N ALA A 11 7.69 -33.52 10.03
CA ALA A 11 6.62 -32.58 10.35
C ALA A 11 7.05 -31.12 10.17
N VAL A 12 8.28 -30.77 10.58
CA VAL A 12 8.83 -29.42 10.38
C VAL A 12 9.07 -29.13 8.90
N ALA A 13 9.64 -30.06 8.15
CA ALA A 13 9.88 -29.89 6.72
C ALA A 13 8.55 -29.75 5.95
N ALA A 14 7.55 -30.59 6.23
CA ALA A 14 6.25 -30.50 5.57
C ALA A 14 5.50 -29.21 5.95
N GLY A 15 5.52 -28.83 7.22
CA GLY A 15 4.88 -27.61 7.70
C GLY A 15 5.53 -26.34 7.13
N THR A 16 6.87 -26.28 7.10
CA THR A 16 7.60 -25.13 6.52
C THR A 16 7.42 -25.06 5.01
N THR A 17 7.51 -26.18 4.29
CA THR A 17 7.30 -26.20 2.85
C THR A 17 5.85 -25.83 2.51
N LEU A 18 4.87 -26.33 3.25
CA LEU A 18 3.45 -25.93 3.08
C LEU A 18 3.26 -24.44 3.35
N MET A 19 3.79 -23.91 4.46
CA MET A 19 3.70 -22.48 4.76
C MET A 19 4.40 -21.62 3.70
N MET A 20 5.56 -22.05 3.21
CA MET A 20 6.23 -21.38 2.09
C MET A 20 5.37 -21.39 0.83
N LEU A 21 4.77 -22.53 0.47
CA LEU A 21 3.88 -22.63 -0.68
C LEU A 21 2.62 -21.75 -0.55
N LEU A 22 2.02 -21.70 0.65
CA LEU A 22 0.85 -20.85 0.91
C LEU A 22 1.19 -19.36 0.81
N MET A 23 2.38 -18.97 1.27
CA MET A 23 2.86 -17.58 1.19
C MET A 23 3.34 -17.19 -0.22
N THR A 24 3.63 -18.15 -1.10
CA THR A 24 3.97 -17.91 -2.51
C THR A 24 2.75 -17.93 -3.46
N SER A 25 1.54 -17.70 -2.94
CA SER A 25 0.33 -17.53 -3.78
C SER A 25 0.49 -16.59 -5.01
N PRO A 26 1.29 -15.50 -4.97
CA PRO A 26 1.49 -14.67 -6.16
C PRO A 26 2.23 -15.39 -7.31
N ALA A 27 3.07 -16.38 -7.01
CA ALA A 27 3.88 -17.08 -8.01
C ALA A 27 3.10 -18.19 -8.77
N LEU A 28 1.91 -18.57 -8.29
CA LEU A 28 1.03 -19.56 -8.92
C LEU A 28 -0.15 -18.92 -9.68
N ALA A 29 -0.23 -17.59 -9.72
CA ALA A 29 -1.20 -16.86 -10.52
C ALA A 29 -0.83 -16.98 -12.01
N LEU A 30 -1.32 -18.03 -12.66
CA LEU A 30 -1.24 -18.23 -14.11
C LEU A 30 -2.15 -17.27 -14.90
N THR A 31 -3.03 -16.54 -14.20
CA THR A 31 -3.76 -15.40 -14.75
C THR A 31 -3.01 -14.13 -14.37
N ARG A 32 -2.71 -13.29 -15.36
CA ARG A 32 -2.23 -11.92 -15.12
C ARG A 32 -3.24 -11.25 -14.20
N ASP A 33 -2.79 -10.72 -13.07
CA ASP A 33 -3.64 -9.96 -12.15
C ASP A 33 -3.86 -8.57 -12.74
N ASP A 34 -5.06 -7.98 -12.59
CA ASP A 34 -5.34 -6.62 -13.07
C ASP A 34 -4.47 -5.57 -12.36
N GLY A 35 -3.76 -5.96 -11.29
CA GLY A 35 -2.70 -5.17 -10.66
C GLY A 35 -1.37 -5.10 -11.44
N ASP A 36 -1.17 -5.95 -12.45
CA ASP A 36 0.03 -5.94 -13.31
C ASP A 36 -0.09 -4.94 -14.48
N ASP A 37 -1.30 -4.54 -14.86
CA ASP A 37 -1.54 -3.52 -15.90
C ASP A 37 -1.83 -2.17 -15.23
N PRO A 38 -0.84 -1.26 -15.15
CA PRO A 38 -1.05 0.06 -14.57
C PRO A 38 -1.97 0.96 -15.42
N GLY A 39 -2.48 0.47 -16.56
CA GLY A 39 -3.29 1.23 -17.50
C GLY A 39 -2.48 2.31 -18.22
N THR A 40 -3.17 3.20 -18.92
CA THR A 40 -2.53 4.39 -19.51
C THR A 40 -2.01 5.31 -18.42
N GLY A 41 -0.68 5.48 -18.37
CA GLY A 41 -0.02 6.37 -17.43
C GLY A 41 -0.51 7.82 -17.54
N LEU A 42 -0.45 8.53 -16.41
CA LEU A 42 -0.82 9.95 -16.34
C LEU A 42 0.13 10.80 -17.19
N SER A 43 -0.41 11.83 -17.82
CA SER A 43 0.43 12.83 -18.47
C SER A 43 1.25 13.59 -17.42
N VAL A 44 2.34 14.23 -17.85
CA VAL A 44 3.17 15.06 -16.97
C VAL A 44 2.35 16.17 -16.31
N ILE A 45 1.40 16.76 -17.05
CA ILE A 45 0.57 17.84 -16.54
C ILE A 45 -0.43 17.35 -15.48
N ASP A 46 -1.01 16.15 -15.68
CA ASP A 46 -1.92 15.54 -14.70
C ASP A 46 -1.16 15.18 -13.42
N THR A 47 0.07 14.67 -13.56
CA THR A 47 0.90 14.30 -12.41
C THR A 47 1.24 15.54 -11.57
N ILE A 48 1.68 16.63 -12.20
CA ILE A 48 1.98 17.87 -11.49
C ILE A 48 0.70 18.48 -10.91
N GLY A 49 -0.39 18.48 -11.67
CA GLY A 49 -1.69 18.99 -11.23
C GLY A 49 -2.21 18.28 -9.98
N LEU A 50 -2.20 16.95 -9.98
CA LEU A 50 -2.75 16.13 -8.89
C LEU A 50 -1.83 16.02 -7.68
N PHE A 51 -0.52 15.88 -7.88
CA PHE A 51 0.40 15.57 -6.78
C PHE A 51 1.19 16.76 -6.26
N VAL A 52 1.16 17.90 -6.96
CA VAL A 52 1.86 19.12 -6.53
C VAL A 52 0.88 20.27 -6.34
N VAL A 53 0.11 20.60 -7.38
CA VAL A 53 -0.79 21.76 -7.34
C VAL A 53 -1.96 21.53 -6.38
N ALA A 54 -2.65 20.39 -6.48
CA ALA A 54 -3.80 20.11 -5.63
C ALA A 54 -3.46 20.10 -4.11
N PRO A 55 -2.36 19.49 -3.64
CA PRO A 55 -1.94 19.60 -2.24
C PRO A 55 -1.64 21.04 -1.81
N LEU A 56 -0.98 21.84 -2.65
CA LEU A 56 -0.68 23.25 -2.34
C LEU A 56 -1.96 24.10 -2.24
N VAL A 57 -2.90 23.91 -3.15
CA VAL A 57 -4.20 24.58 -3.12
C VAL A 57 -4.96 24.19 -1.85
N LEU A 58 -5.02 22.89 -1.53
CA LEU A 58 -5.70 22.42 -0.32
C LEU A 58 -5.08 23.02 0.95
N PHE A 59 -3.75 23.04 1.03
CA PHE A 59 -3.03 23.69 2.12
C PHE A 59 -3.37 25.18 2.23
N GLY A 60 -3.32 25.91 1.12
CA GLY A 60 -3.65 27.34 1.08
C GLY A 60 -5.08 27.63 1.51
N VAL A 61 -6.04 26.80 1.08
CA VAL A 61 -7.44 26.89 1.50
C VAL A 61 -7.56 26.68 3.01
N ILE A 62 -6.96 25.63 3.56
CA ILE A 62 -7.01 25.35 5.01
C ILE A 62 -6.38 26.49 5.80
N ALA A 63 -5.18 26.94 5.41
CA ALA A 63 -4.50 28.04 6.08
C ALA A 63 -5.33 29.34 6.04
N GLY A 64 -5.92 29.67 4.89
CA GLY A 64 -6.80 30.83 4.75
C GLY A 64 -8.05 30.73 5.63
N LEU A 65 -8.69 29.57 5.66
CA LEU A 65 -9.85 29.31 6.51
C LEU A 65 -9.49 29.46 8.00
N VAL A 66 -8.34 28.95 8.44
CA VAL A 66 -7.85 29.10 9.81
C VAL A 66 -7.64 30.58 10.15
N MET A 67 -6.97 31.35 9.28
CA MET A 67 -6.74 32.78 9.50
C MET A 67 -8.04 33.58 9.62
N VAL A 68 -9.02 33.29 8.75
CA VAL A 68 -10.33 33.95 8.78
C VAL A 68 -11.08 33.60 10.07
N LEU A 69 -11.12 32.32 10.44
CA LEU A 69 -11.86 31.85 11.63
C LEU A 69 -11.22 32.35 12.94
N ASP A 70 -9.89 32.41 13.01
CA ASP A 70 -9.18 32.92 14.19
C ASP A 70 -9.41 34.42 14.39
N LYS A 71 -9.47 35.20 13.30
CA LYS A 71 -9.78 36.64 13.38
C LYS A 71 -11.17 36.89 13.94
N SER A 72 -12.15 36.04 13.63
CA SER A 72 -13.51 36.12 14.17
C SER A 72 -13.58 35.90 15.69
N LYS A 73 -12.65 35.11 16.28
CA LYS A 73 -12.62 34.87 17.73
C LYS A 73 -12.02 36.02 18.54
N LYS A 74 -11.12 36.82 17.95
CA LYS A 74 -10.51 38.00 18.59
C LYS A 74 -11.37 39.27 18.53
N GLN A 75 -12.46 39.25 17.79
CA GLN A 75 -13.35 40.40 17.57
C GLN A 75 -14.64 40.31 18.41
N ALA A 76 -14.73 39.36 19.34
CA ALA A 76 -15.82 39.24 20.32
C ALA A 76 -15.34 39.65 21.71
#